data_AF-A0A1F4A090-F1
#
_entry.id   AF-A0A1F4A090-F1
#
_cell.length_a   1.000
_cell.length_b   1.000
_cell.length_c   1.000
_cell.angle_alpha   90.00
_cell.angle_beta   90.00
_cell.angle_gamma   90.00
#
_symmetry.space_group_name_H-M   'P 1'
#
loop_
_entity.id
_entity.type
_entity.pdbx_description
1 polymer ?
#
loop_
_entity_poly.entity_id
_entity_poly.type
_entity_poly.pdbx_seq_one_letter_code
_entity_poly.pdbx_strand_id
1 'polypeptide(L)'
;MILVLLPQAIRTNQKESSANSAIRELFLSLLIADALSVGVALIDPDEALTFTGGEGIVRIPRNAALRSEVARVRSGRQPEGTSVGVPASHEWLLPHEVGPWLHALAAVHEVAGVQSRKRERAFPERSALYHVLSARSSGALLRRVEAKTKTRASAGLLAALDTLTAFLG
;
A
#
# COMPACT_ATOMS: atom_id res chain seq x y z
N MET A 1 -9.84 3.16 22.28
CA MET A 1 -9.51 3.45 20.87
C MET A 1 -10.82 3.78 20.16
N ILE A 2 -10.90 4.93 19.49
CA ILE A 2 -12.08 5.30 18.69
C ILE A 2 -11.90 4.69 17.30
N LEU A 3 -12.94 4.02 16.79
CA LEU A 3 -12.95 3.49 15.43
C LEU A 3 -13.72 4.47 14.53
N VAL A 4 -13.04 4.99 13.52
CA VAL A 4 -13.64 5.84 12.48
C VAL A 4 -14.02 4.95 11.30
N LEU A 5 -15.32 4.95 10.98
CA LEU A 5 -15.86 4.29 9.80
C LEU A 5 -15.93 5.29 8.66
N LEU A 6 -15.23 4.98 7.58
CA LEU A 6 -15.24 5.81 6.38
C LEU A 6 -16.16 5.12 5.35
N PRO A 7 -17.37 5.67 5.09
CA PRO A 7 -18.23 5.14 4.04
C PRO A 7 -17.54 5.31 2.69
N GLN A 8 -17.64 4.31 1.80
CA GLN A 8 -16.85 4.28 0.55
C GLN A 8 -16.90 5.61 -0.23
N ALA A 9 -15.72 6.18 -0.50
CA ALA A 9 -15.15 6.30 -1.84
C ALA A 9 -13.85 7.12 -1.81
N ILE A 10 -12.69 6.45 -1.86
CA ILE A 10 -11.47 7.08 -2.40
C ILE A 10 -11.13 6.42 -3.74
N ARG A 11 -12.10 6.42 -4.65
CA ARG A 11 -11.87 6.00 -6.04
C ARG A 11 -11.33 7.20 -6.80
N THR A 12 -9.99 7.32 -6.83
CA THR A 12 -9.35 8.48 -7.46
C THR A 12 -9.49 8.49 -8.99
N ASN A 13 -9.77 7.34 -9.63
CA ASN A 13 -10.00 7.27 -11.08
C ASN A 13 -10.73 5.98 -11.51
N GLN A 14 -11.73 6.07 -12.40
CA GLN A 14 -12.43 4.89 -12.97
C GLN A 14 -11.54 4.00 -13.86
N LYS A 15 -10.33 4.48 -14.22
CA LYS A 15 -9.37 3.76 -15.09
C LYS A 15 -8.23 3.07 -14.34
N GLU A 16 -8.20 3.11 -13.00
CA GLU A 16 -7.15 2.53 -12.16
C GLU A 16 -7.41 1.03 -11.88
N SER A 17 -6.35 0.23 -11.69
CA SER A 17 -6.52 -1.17 -11.30
C SER A 17 -7.05 -1.29 -9.86
N SER A 18 -7.80 -2.35 -9.57
CA SER A 18 -8.32 -2.64 -8.23
C SER A 18 -7.21 -2.68 -7.16
N ALA A 19 -6.04 -3.21 -7.49
CA ALA A 19 -4.89 -3.26 -6.58
C ALA A 19 -4.33 -1.86 -6.25
N ASN A 20 -4.17 -0.99 -7.24
CA ASN A 20 -3.72 0.38 -7.00
C ASN A 20 -4.72 1.19 -6.18
N SER A 21 -6.03 1.04 -6.45
CA SER A 21 -7.08 1.67 -5.65
C SER A 21 -7.00 1.24 -4.19
N ALA A 22 -6.83 -0.07 -3.95
CA ALA A 22 -6.66 -0.61 -2.60
C ALA A 22 -5.38 -0.09 -1.93
N ILE A 23 -4.27 0.07 -2.65
CA ILE A 23 -3.04 0.64 -2.11
C ILE A 23 -3.26 2.10 -1.66
N ARG A 24 -3.95 2.91 -2.45
CA ARG A 24 -4.27 4.30 -2.09
C ARG A 24 -5.21 4.38 -0.91
N GLU A 25 -6.21 3.50 -0.89
CA GLU A 25 -7.14 3.38 0.22
C GLU A 25 -6.41 3.04 1.53
N LEU A 26 -5.48 2.07 1.48
CA LEU A 26 -4.64 1.75 2.62
C LEU A 26 -3.77 2.94 3.04
N PHE A 27 -3.12 3.62 2.09
CA PHE A 27 -2.29 4.80 2.36
C PHE A 27 -3.08 5.90 3.09
N LEU A 28 -4.29 6.20 2.63
CA LEU A 28 -5.13 7.24 3.24
C LEU A 28 -5.66 6.80 4.60
N SER A 29 -6.00 5.52 4.77
CA SER A 29 -6.41 4.98 6.06
C SER A 29 -5.28 5.08 7.09
N LEU A 30 -4.05 4.77 6.68
CA LEU A 30 -2.85 4.92 7.51
C LEU A 30 -2.60 6.38 7.88
N LEU A 31 -2.72 7.28 6.91
CA LEU A 31 -2.54 8.72 7.15
C LEU A 31 -3.57 9.26 8.15
N ILE A 32 -4.83 8.87 8.03
CA ILE A 32 -5.90 9.28 8.95
C ILE A 32 -5.68 8.68 10.34
N ALA A 33 -5.34 7.39 10.41
CA ALA A 33 -5.09 6.71 11.67
C ALA A 33 -3.91 7.33 12.44
N ASP A 34 -2.83 7.62 11.74
CA ASP A 34 -1.64 8.27 12.30
C ASP A 34 -1.95 9.71 12.74
N ALA A 35 -2.53 10.53 11.85
CA ALA A 35 -2.80 11.94 12.13
C ALA A 35 -3.81 12.16 13.27
N LEU A 36 -4.79 11.28 13.42
CA LEU A 36 -5.84 11.41 14.43
C LEU A 36 -5.65 10.48 15.63
N SER A 37 -4.66 9.58 15.60
CA SER A 37 -4.45 8.55 16.63
C SER A 37 -5.71 7.68 16.86
N VAL A 38 -6.39 7.31 15.77
CA VAL A 38 -7.64 6.52 15.79
C VAL A 38 -7.51 5.22 15.01
N GLY A 39 -8.37 4.25 15.35
CA GLY A 39 -8.58 3.10 14.47
C GLY A 39 -9.38 3.52 13.24
N VAL A 40 -9.07 2.99 12.07
CA VAL A 40 -9.73 3.33 10.81
C VAL A 40 -10.14 2.05 10.07
N ALA A 41 -11.39 2.00 9.64
CA ALA A 41 -11.87 0.97 8.73
C ALA A 41 -12.72 1.59 7.62
N LEU A 42 -12.36 1.28 6.37
CA LEU A 42 -13.28 1.43 5.24
C LEU A 42 -14.18 0.21 5.17
N ILE A 43 -15.47 0.47 5.02
CA ILE A 43 -16.52 -0.54 5.10
C ILE A 43 -17.53 -0.23 4.01
N ASP A 44 -17.97 -1.28 3.31
CA ASP A 44 -19.08 -1.15 2.37
C ASP A 44 -20.39 -0.81 3.11
N PRO A 45 -21.31 -0.03 2.53
CA PRO A 45 -22.57 0.34 3.19
C PRO A 45 -23.37 -0.84 3.74
N ASP A 46 -23.27 -2.01 3.10
CA ASP A 46 -23.99 -3.23 3.45
C ASP A 46 -23.13 -4.24 4.23
N GLU A 47 -21.92 -3.85 4.64
CA GLU A 47 -21.00 -4.74 5.33
C GLU A 47 -21.14 -4.63 6.84
N ALA A 48 -21.47 -5.77 7.47
CA ALA A 48 -21.43 -5.89 8.92
C ALA A 48 -19.98 -5.85 9.43
N LEU A 49 -19.69 -4.89 10.29
CA LEU A 49 -18.40 -4.82 10.98
C LEU A 49 -18.45 -5.55 12.32
N THR A 50 -17.75 -6.66 12.40
CA THR A 50 -17.46 -7.33 13.68
C THR A 50 -16.14 -6.80 14.21
N PHE A 51 -16.16 -5.63 14.87
CA PHE A 51 -15.01 -5.07 15.59
C PHE A 51 -15.32 -5.09 17.09
N THR A 52 -14.56 -5.91 17.81
CA THR A 52 -14.70 -6.15 19.25
C THR A 52 -13.63 -5.42 20.08
N GLY A 53 -12.59 -4.88 19.44
CA GLY A 53 -11.48 -4.20 20.09
C GLY A 53 -10.28 -5.13 20.26
N GLY A 54 -9.13 -4.72 19.71
CA GLY A 54 -7.88 -5.49 19.76
C GLY A 54 -7.45 -6.10 18.42
N GLU A 55 -8.27 -5.99 17.37
CA GLU A 55 -7.97 -6.52 16.05
C GLU A 55 -6.83 -5.75 15.34
N GLY A 56 -6.72 -4.45 15.58
CA GLY A 56 -5.65 -3.60 15.07
C GLY A 56 -6.08 -2.13 14.93
N ILE A 57 -5.25 -1.31 14.28
CA ILE A 57 -5.52 0.12 14.05
C ILE A 57 -6.13 0.35 12.67
N VAL A 58 -5.54 -0.18 11.60
CA VAL A 58 -6.01 0.10 10.23
C VAL A 58 -6.49 -1.18 9.58
N ARG A 59 -7.75 -1.20 9.15
CA ARG A 59 -8.26 -2.34 8.40
C ARG A 59 -7.69 -2.36 6.98
N ILE A 60 -7.15 -3.49 6.57
CA ILE A 60 -6.59 -3.72 5.24
C ILE A 60 -7.75 -3.86 4.24
N PRO A 61 -7.74 -3.07 3.14
CA PRO A 61 -8.77 -3.14 2.10
C PRO A 61 -9.01 -4.57 1.60
N ARG A 62 -10.25 -4.85 1.18
CA ARG A 62 -10.70 -6.17 0.69
C ARG A 62 -10.22 -6.44 -0.74
N ASN A 63 -8.91 -6.34 -0.96
CA ASN A 63 -8.25 -6.66 -2.21
C ASN A 63 -7.27 -7.82 -1.99
N ALA A 64 -7.47 -8.93 -2.72
CA ALA A 64 -6.65 -10.13 -2.55
C ALA A 64 -5.17 -9.86 -2.81
N ALA A 65 -4.82 -9.09 -3.84
CA ALA A 65 -3.44 -8.80 -4.19
C ALA A 65 -2.73 -7.98 -3.10
N LEU A 66 -3.39 -6.94 -2.57
CA LEU A 66 -2.84 -6.16 -1.46
C LEU A 66 -2.70 -7.00 -0.19
N ARG A 67 -3.72 -7.80 0.17
CA ARG A 67 -3.67 -8.67 1.35
C ARG A 67 -2.55 -9.71 1.24
N SER A 68 -2.31 -10.25 0.05
CA SER A 68 -1.15 -11.12 -0.20
C SER A 68 0.18 -10.41 0.01
N GLU A 69 0.31 -9.14 -0.41
CA GLU A 69 1.52 -8.37 -0.14
C GLU A 69 1.71 -8.08 1.35
N VAL A 70 0.63 -7.76 2.08
CA VAL A 70 0.72 -7.58 3.54
C VAL A 70 1.15 -8.87 4.23
N ALA A 71 0.55 -10.00 3.85
CA ALA A 71 0.95 -11.31 4.37
C ALA A 71 2.41 -11.65 4.02
N ARG A 72 2.86 -11.31 2.80
CA ARG A 72 4.25 -11.50 2.36
C ARG A 72 5.23 -10.73 3.25
N VAL A 73 4.99 -9.44 3.44
CA VAL A 73 5.84 -8.57 4.26
C VAL A 73 5.88 -9.05 5.71
N ARG A 74 4.73 -9.43 6.29
CA ARG A 74 4.65 -9.95 7.66
C ARG A 74 5.39 -11.28 7.87
N SER A 75 5.35 -12.16 6.88
CA SER A 75 5.93 -13.50 6.98
C SER A 75 7.41 -13.56 6.58
N GLY A 76 7.95 -12.50 5.98
CA GLY A 76 9.31 -12.50 5.42
C GLY A 76 9.52 -13.53 4.30
N ARG A 77 8.44 -14.14 3.77
CA ARG A 77 8.45 -15.14 2.68
C ARG A 77 7.30 -14.91 1.70
N GLN A 78 7.47 -15.37 0.46
CA GLN A 78 6.43 -15.33 -0.55
C GLN A 78 5.23 -16.20 -0.11
N PRO A 79 3.98 -15.72 -0.18
CA PRO A 79 2.83 -16.58 0.06
C PRO A 79 2.72 -17.57 -1.10
N GLU A 80 3.02 -18.85 -0.84
CA GLU A 80 2.66 -19.94 -1.74
C GLU A 80 1.13 -20.02 -1.80
N GLY A 81 0.60 -20.12 -3.02
CA GLY A 81 -0.81 -19.97 -3.31
C GLY A 81 -1.68 -20.86 -2.44
N THR A 82 -2.43 -20.25 -1.53
CA THR A 82 -3.63 -20.88 -0.96
C THR A 82 -4.58 -19.80 -0.48
N SER A 83 -5.73 -19.72 -1.13
CA SER A 83 -6.89 -18.94 -0.69
C SER A 83 -7.54 -19.67 0.48
N VAL A 84 -6.90 -19.65 1.65
CA VAL A 84 -7.51 -20.05 2.92
C VAL A 84 -7.80 -18.76 3.69
N GLY A 85 -8.99 -18.69 4.29
CA GLY A 85 -9.50 -17.52 4.99
C GLY A 85 -8.42 -16.82 5.82
N VAL A 86 -8.20 -15.55 5.48
CA VAL A 86 -7.29 -14.64 6.18
C VAL A 86 -7.77 -14.56 7.63
N PRO A 87 -6.99 -15.01 8.64
CA PRO A 87 -7.40 -14.91 10.04
C PRO A 87 -7.77 -13.46 10.37
N ALA A 88 -8.66 -13.20 11.33
CA ALA A 88 -9.07 -11.83 11.69
C ALA A 88 -7.87 -10.89 12.00
N SER A 89 -6.77 -11.44 12.54
CA SER A 89 -5.49 -10.75 12.78
C SER A 89 -4.76 -10.30 11.50
N HIS A 90 -5.14 -10.84 10.35
CA HIS A 90 -4.61 -10.52 9.03
C HIS A 90 -5.51 -9.56 8.25
N GLU A 91 -6.65 -9.16 8.80
CA GLU A 91 -7.50 -8.13 8.22
C GLU A 91 -7.12 -6.71 8.66
N TRP A 92 -6.28 -6.59 9.69
CA TRP A 92 -5.94 -5.33 10.32
C TRP A 92 -4.43 -5.21 10.48
N LEU A 93 -3.90 -4.01 10.25
CA LEU A 93 -2.55 -3.61 10.64
C LEU A 93 -2.51 -3.27 12.12
N LEU A 94 -1.47 -3.76 12.79
CA LEU A 94 -1.17 -3.50 14.19
C LEU A 94 -0.55 -2.11 14.37
N PRO A 95 -0.59 -1.54 15.59
CA PRO A 95 -0.05 -0.19 15.84
C PRO A 95 1.40 0.00 15.36
N HIS A 96 2.27 -0.98 15.60
CA HIS A 96 3.68 -0.91 15.23
C HIS A 96 3.92 -1.05 13.71
N GLU A 97 2.92 -1.47 12.95
CA GLU A 97 3.01 -1.62 11.50
C GLU A 97 2.62 -0.33 10.76
N VAL A 98 1.90 0.59 11.41
CA VAL A 98 1.38 1.82 10.78
C VAL A 98 2.49 2.65 10.14
N GLY A 99 3.51 3.02 10.93
CA GLY A 99 4.65 3.82 10.46
C GLY A 99 5.42 3.18 9.31
N PRO A 100 5.89 1.92 9.44
CA PRO A 100 6.56 1.21 8.36
C PRO A 100 5.75 1.15 7.05
N TRP A 101 4.45 0.82 7.14
CA TRP A 101 3.59 0.79 5.95
C TRP A 101 3.36 2.17 5.34
N LEU A 102 3.17 3.21 6.17
CA LEU A 102 2.96 4.57 5.69
C LEU A 102 4.18 5.07 4.90
N HIS A 103 5.39 4.88 5.45
CA HIS A 103 6.64 5.24 4.78
C HIS A 103 6.87 4.44 3.50
N ALA A 104 6.61 3.12 3.52
CA ALA A 104 6.76 2.27 2.35
C ALA A 104 5.81 2.70 1.23
N LEU A 105 4.53 2.95 1.53
CA LEU A 105 3.56 3.38 0.53
C LEU A 105 3.88 4.78 -0.01
N ALA A 106 4.37 5.70 0.82
CA ALA A 106 4.88 7.00 0.35
C ALA A 106 6.02 6.82 -0.66
N ALA A 107 6.99 5.94 -0.36
CA ALA A 107 8.09 5.63 -1.26
C ALA A 107 7.62 4.93 -2.56
N VAL A 108 6.63 4.03 -2.48
CA VAL A 108 5.97 3.43 -3.65
C VAL A 108 5.40 4.53 -4.57
N HIS A 109 4.71 5.51 -3.99
CA HIS A 109 4.13 6.63 -4.73
C HIS A 109 5.20 7.48 -5.42
N GLU A 110 6.32 7.78 -4.75
CA GLU A 110 7.43 8.54 -5.31
C GLU A 110 8.07 7.81 -6.50
N VAL A 111 8.44 6.54 -6.32
CA VAL A 111 9.06 5.72 -7.37
C VAL A 111 8.13 5.57 -8.57
N ALA A 112 6.84 5.27 -8.33
CA ALA A 112 5.85 5.15 -9.39
C ALA A 112 5.62 6.49 -10.12
N GLY A 113 5.64 7.60 -9.39
CA GLY A 113 5.54 8.95 -9.97
C GLY A 113 6.69 9.26 -10.93
N VAL A 114 7.93 8.93 -10.56
CA VAL A 114 9.11 9.10 -11.42
C VAL A 114 9.02 8.26 -12.69
N GLN A 115 8.52 7.01 -12.59
CA GLN A 115 8.33 6.13 -13.75
C GLN A 115 7.27 6.63 -14.75
N SER A 116 6.46 7.62 -14.37
CA SER A 116 5.23 8.00 -15.07
C SER A 116 5.35 9.28 -15.91
N ARG A 117 6.58 9.71 -16.25
CA ARG A 117 6.88 10.92 -17.05
C ARG A 117 6.42 10.87 -18.54
N LYS A 118 5.20 10.40 -18.85
CA LYS A 118 4.43 11.02 -19.94
C LYS A 118 3.69 12.20 -19.32
N ARG A 119 4.08 13.42 -19.70
CA ARG A 119 3.59 14.74 -19.22
C ARG A 119 2.06 14.93 -19.18
N GLU A 120 1.26 13.96 -19.59
CA GLU A 120 -0.20 14.06 -19.72
C GLU A 120 -0.99 13.17 -18.76
N ARG A 121 -0.34 12.34 -17.93
CA ARG A 121 -1.04 11.54 -16.91
C ARG A 121 -0.53 11.87 -15.53
N ALA A 122 -1.34 12.58 -14.75
CA ALA A 122 -1.16 12.82 -13.32
C ALA A 122 -1.17 11.53 -12.47
N PHE A 123 -1.28 10.35 -13.11
CA PHE A 123 -1.39 9.06 -12.46
C PHE A 123 -0.48 8.04 -13.15
N PRO A 124 0.24 7.22 -12.36
CA PRO A 124 1.05 6.14 -12.91
C PRO A 124 0.28 5.15 -13.78
N GLU A 125 0.99 4.34 -14.57
CA GLU A 125 0.40 3.22 -15.34
C GLU A 125 -0.57 2.39 -14.47
N ARG A 126 -1.59 1.76 -15.09
CA ARG A 126 -2.76 1.18 -14.40
C ARG A 126 -2.44 0.33 -13.15
N SER A 127 -1.26 -0.28 -13.09
CA SER A 127 -0.77 -1.18 -12.02
C SER A 127 0.57 -0.74 -11.40
N ALA A 128 1.03 0.49 -11.61
CA ALA A 128 2.41 0.87 -11.24
C ALA A 128 2.67 0.83 -9.73
N LEU A 129 1.71 1.24 -8.88
CA LEU A 129 1.89 1.19 -7.41
C LEU A 129 2.05 -0.26 -6.96
N TYR A 130 1.17 -1.14 -7.43
CA TYR A 130 1.26 -2.56 -7.12
C TYR A 130 2.57 -3.18 -7.63
N HIS A 131 3.01 -2.85 -8.86
CA HIS A 131 4.27 -3.36 -9.40
C HIS A 131 5.51 -2.89 -8.63
N VAL A 132 5.47 -1.69 -8.04
CA VAL A 132 6.56 -1.19 -7.22
C VAL A 132 6.55 -1.87 -5.85
N LEU A 133 5.38 -2.00 -5.23
CA LEU A 133 5.20 -2.69 -3.95
C LEU A 133 5.58 -4.18 -4.03
N SER A 134 5.22 -4.84 -5.13
CA SER A 134 5.49 -6.26 -5.37
C SER A 134 6.90 -6.53 -5.92
N ALA A 135 7.77 -5.52 -5.98
CA ALA A 135 9.09 -5.67 -6.58
C ALA A 135 9.99 -6.52 -5.68
N ARG A 136 10.76 -7.42 -6.31
CA ARG A 136 11.64 -8.36 -5.60
C ARG A 136 12.95 -7.75 -5.11
N SER A 137 13.38 -6.63 -5.69
CA SER A 137 14.59 -5.93 -5.26
C SER A 137 14.60 -4.48 -5.71
N SER A 138 15.23 -3.63 -4.92
CA SER A 138 15.48 -2.23 -5.28
C SER A 138 16.36 -2.08 -6.50
N GLY A 139 17.31 -2.99 -6.73
CA GLY A 139 18.09 -3.03 -7.97
C GLY A 139 17.23 -3.20 -9.22
N ALA A 140 16.17 -4.03 -9.17
CA ALA A 140 15.23 -4.17 -10.27
C ALA A 140 14.38 -2.92 -10.48
N LEU A 141 14.00 -2.23 -9.40
CA LEU A 141 13.30 -0.94 -9.46
C LEU A 141 14.18 0.17 -10.00
N LEU A 142 15.43 0.29 -9.55
CA LEU A 142 16.38 1.30 -9.99
C LEU A 142 16.65 1.17 -11.48
N ARG A 143 16.97 -0.05 -11.97
CA ARG A 143 17.16 -0.31 -13.40
C ARG A 143 15.95 0.09 -14.23
N ARG A 144 14.73 -0.16 -13.73
CA ARG A 144 13.48 0.25 -14.38
C ARG A 144 13.32 1.77 -14.41
N VAL A 145 13.67 2.46 -13.33
CA VAL A 145 13.65 3.92 -13.28
C VAL A 145 14.67 4.48 -14.26
N GLU A 146 15.94 4.06 -14.19
CA GLU A 146 17.01 4.48 -15.11
C GLU A 146 16.68 4.22 -16.58
N ALA A 147 16.06 3.09 -16.92
CA ALA A 147 15.64 2.81 -18.29
C ALA A 147 14.52 3.77 -18.78
N LYS A 148 13.64 4.22 -17.88
CA LYS A 148 12.53 5.14 -18.22
C LYS A 148 12.92 6.61 -18.11
N THR A 149 13.88 6.97 -17.27
CA THR A 149 14.38 8.34 -17.10
C THR A 149 15.79 8.46 -17.67
N LYS A 150 15.97 9.23 -18.75
CA LYS A 150 17.29 9.69 -19.25
C LYS A 150 18.02 10.65 -18.28
N THR A 151 17.68 10.63 -16.99
CA THR A 151 18.13 11.58 -15.98
C THR A 151 18.71 10.82 -14.81
N ARG A 152 19.78 11.35 -14.20
CA ARG A 152 20.40 10.81 -12.99
C ARG A 152 19.36 10.75 -11.86
N ALA A 153 19.37 9.65 -11.09
CA ALA A 153 18.48 9.49 -9.94
C ALA A 153 18.65 10.66 -8.95
N SER A 154 17.53 11.25 -8.53
CA SER A 154 17.52 12.31 -7.51
C SER A 154 17.76 11.72 -6.11
N ALA A 155 18.24 12.53 -5.16
CA ALA A 155 18.45 12.10 -3.78
C ALA A 155 17.16 11.55 -3.11
N GLY A 156 16.00 12.17 -3.37
CA GLY A 156 14.70 11.68 -2.87
C GLY A 156 14.36 10.28 -3.37
N LEU A 157 14.49 10.05 -4.68
CA LEU A 157 14.28 8.73 -5.28
C LEU A 157 15.20 7.65 -4.68
N LEU A 158 16.46 7.98 -4.40
CA LEU A 158 17.39 7.03 -3.76
C LEU A 158 16.94 6.70 -2.35
N ALA A 159 16.56 7.70 -1.55
CA ALA A 159 16.02 7.50 -0.21
C ALA A 159 14.70 6.68 -0.22
N ALA A 160 13.84 6.90 -1.21
CA ALA A 160 12.63 6.11 -1.40
C ALA A 160 12.95 4.64 -1.73
N LEU A 161 13.94 4.39 -2.59
CA LEU A 161 14.39 3.03 -2.91
C LEU A 161 15.02 2.34 -1.70
N ASP A 162 15.79 3.04 -0.89
CA ASP A 162 16.37 2.50 0.36
C ASP A 162 15.28 2.13 1.36
N THR A 163 14.28 3.01 1.52
CA THR A 163 13.10 2.77 2.37
C THR A 163 12.35 1.52 1.92
N LEU A 164 12.10 1.36 0.61
CA LEU A 164 11.45 0.17 0.07
C LEU A 164 12.30 -1.09 0.25
N THR A 165 13.63 -0.99 0.09
CA THR A 165 14.53 -2.14 0.29
C THR A 165 14.42 -2.64 1.72
N ALA A 166 14.60 -1.73 2.69
CA ALA A 166 14.53 -2.07 4.10
C ALA A 166 13.16 -2.64 4.51
N PHE A 167 12.09 -2.14 3.89
CA PHE A 167 10.73 -2.58 4.17
C PHE A 167 10.39 -3.95 3.57
N LEU A 168 10.89 -4.24 2.37
CA LEU A 168 10.51 -5.44 1.61
C LEU A 168 11.29 -6.70 2.02
N GLY A 169 12.44 -6.55 2.69
CA GLY A 169 13.33 -7.64 3.10
C GLY A 169 14.36 -7.99 2.05
#